data_AF-A0A2S0L8V0-F1
#
_entry.id   AF-A0A2S0L8V0-F1
#
_cell.length_a   1.000
_cell.length_b   1.000
_cell.length_c   1.000
_cell.angle_alpha   90.00
_cell.angle_beta   90.00
_cell.angle_gamma   90.00
#
_symmetry.space_group_name_H-M   'P 1'
#
loop_
_entity.id
_entity.type
_entity.pdbx_description
1 polymer ?
#
loop_
_entity_poly.entity_id
_entity_poly.type
_entity_poly.pdbx_seq_one_letter_code
_entity_poly.pdbx_strand_id
1 'polypeptide(L)'
;MIEFCKWVESIGLCYSFHRIEDISIFAENKVGMVWAFLRNSAINTANLKKVNPKIIELKGAYLNIGFPFKSINKEILYVENESIYFDLTTLPIEELEKLMKVRIFNQNIGFILTESKYDFSAKTEVLRKSILGYCFDKNLDAIRANFFKEMLSEQCFLPIIATNLYEDNILILVSNEKLRDSIDIIPDSYDRIKVPFSLKMSDLSYFYKW
;
A
#
# COMPACT_ATOMS: atom_id res chain seq x y z
N MET A 1 3.41 -4.39 -16.39
CA MET A 1 4.64 -4.55 -15.57
C MET A 1 5.83 -3.71 -16.01
N ILE A 2 6.19 -3.73 -17.31
CA ILE A 2 7.38 -3.07 -17.86
C ILE A 2 7.48 -1.57 -17.49
N GLU A 3 6.40 -0.82 -17.65
CA GLU A 3 6.41 0.64 -17.40
C GLU A 3 6.70 0.98 -15.95
N PHE A 4 6.18 0.19 -15.00
CA PHE A 4 6.45 0.37 -13.58
C PHE A 4 7.92 0.12 -13.25
N CYS A 5 8.52 -0.95 -13.77
CA CYS A 5 9.94 -1.25 -13.59
C CYS A 5 10.83 -0.10 -14.09
N LYS A 6 10.57 0.39 -15.30
CA LYS A 6 11.28 1.57 -15.85
C LYS A 6 11.08 2.81 -14.99
N TRP A 7 9.87 3.01 -14.48
CA TRP A 7 9.57 4.13 -13.59
C TRP A 7 10.35 4.02 -12.27
N VAL A 8 10.42 2.85 -11.64
CA VAL A 8 11.20 2.62 -10.41
C VAL A 8 12.68 2.99 -10.62
N GLU A 9 13.27 2.53 -11.73
CA GLU A 9 14.66 2.88 -12.07
C GLU A 9 14.82 4.39 -12.31
N SER A 10 13.87 5.02 -13.00
CA SER A 10 13.92 6.45 -13.32
C SER A 10 13.92 7.35 -12.06
N ILE A 11 13.37 6.85 -10.95
CA ILE A 11 13.36 7.57 -9.67
C ILE A 11 14.55 7.21 -8.77
N GLY A 12 15.52 6.43 -9.28
CA GLY A 12 16.77 6.09 -8.60
C GLY A 12 16.66 4.92 -7.62
N LEU A 13 15.63 4.08 -7.76
CA LEU A 13 15.39 2.92 -6.91
C LEU A 13 15.68 1.61 -7.65
N CYS A 14 15.82 0.53 -6.89
CA CYS A 14 16.00 -0.81 -7.42
C CYS A 14 14.70 -1.61 -7.26
N TYR A 15 14.48 -2.57 -8.16
CA TYR A 15 13.46 -3.61 -7.98
C TYR A 15 14.06 -4.99 -8.21
N SER A 16 13.41 -6.01 -7.68
CA SER A 16 13.74 -7.42 -7.89
C SER A 16 12.48 -8.26 -7.84
N PHE A 17 12.48 -9.39 -8.55
CA PHE A 17 11.36 -10.30 -8.61
C PHE A 17 11.60 -11.50 -7.71
N HIS A 18 10.55 -11.95 -7.04
CA HIS A 18 10.60 -13.02 -6.06
C HIS A 18 9.31 -13.83 -6.06
N ARG A 19 9.34 -15.01 -5.43
CA ARG A 19 8.10 -15.74 -5.12
C ARG A 19 7.49 -15.15 -3.85
N ILE A 20 6.17 -15.22 -3.71
CA ILE A 20 5.50 -14.74 -2.49
C ILE A 20 5.96 -15.55 -1.28
N GLU A 21 6.20 -16.84 -1.45
CA GLU A 21 6.73 -17.75 -0.43
C GLU A 21 8.10 -17.33 0.11
N ASP A 22 8.87 -16.60 -0.69
CA ASP A 22 10.22 -16.17 -0.33
C ASP A 22 10.21 -14.88 0.51
N ILE A 23 9.04 -14.25 0.75
CA ILE A 23 8.97 -13.02 1.55
C ILE A 23 9.48 -13.24 2.98
N SER A 24 9.32 -14.45 3.54
CA SER A 24 9.92 -14.86 4.82
C SER A 24 11.45 -14.76 4.83
N ILE A 25 12.11 -15.06 3.72
CA ILE A 25 13.57 -14.95 3.56
C ILE A 25 13.98 -13.48 3.62
N PHE A 26 13.29 -12.61 2.89
CA PHE A 26 13.58 -11.16 2.92
C PHE A 26 13.15 -10.50 4.22
N ALA A 27 12.22 -11.09 4.95
CA ALA A 27 11.67 -10.56 6.18
C ALA A 27 12.26 -11.20 7.44
N GLU A 28 13.36 -11.96 7.34
CA GLU A 28 14.05 -12.49 8.52
C GLU A 28 14.39 -11.34 9.48
N ASN A 29 13.86 -11.39 10.72
CA ASN A 29 13.93 -10.33 11.74
C ASN A 29 13.12 -9.03 11.49
N LYS A 30 12.27 -9.03 10.46
CA LYS A 30 11.40 -7.90 10.10
C LYS A 30 9.97 -8.08 10.62
N VAL A 31 9.31 -6.95 10.84
CA VAL A 31 7.89 -6.81 11.11
C VAL A 31 7.21 -6.39 9.81
N GLY A 32 6.18 -7.14 9.41
CA GLY A 32 5.33 -6.79 8.27
C GLY A 32 4.29 -5.77 8.69
N MET A 33 4.21 -4.66 7.98
CA MET A 33 3.20 -3.64 8.18
C MET A 33 2.33 -3.49 6.94
N VAL A 34 1.02 -3.52 7.15
CA VAL A 34 0.04 -3.22 6.13
C VAL A 34 -0.59 -1.87 6.48
N TRP A 35 -0.73 -1.03 5.47
CA TRP A 35 -1.59 0.12 5.57
C TRP A 35 -2.62 0.09 4.45
N ALA A 36 -3.78 0.70 4.67
CA ALA A 36 -4.83 0.77 3.66
C ALA A 36 -5.41 2.19 3.54
N PHE A 37 -5.78 2.54 2.31
CA PHE A 37 -6.45 3.78 1.90
C PHE A 37 -7.29 3.50 0.63
N LEU A 38 -8.41 4.14 0.28
CA LEU A 38 -9.52 4.73 1.02
C LEU A 38 -10.82 4.28 0.33
N ARG A 39 -11.93 4.25 1.07
CA ARG A 39 -13.26 4.51 0.51
C ARG A 39 -13.58 5.99 0.78
N ASN A 40 -13.70 6.82 -0.26
CA ASN A 40 -14.35 8.12 -0.10
C ASN A 40 -15.78 7.84 0.35
N SER A 41 -16.19 8.43 1.47
CA SER A 41 -17.60 8.52 1.76
C SER A 41 -17.97 9.98 1.66
N ALA A 42 -18.76 10.32 0.65
CA ALA A 42 -19.44 11.61 0.51
C ALA A 42 -20.44 11.78 1.68
N ILE A 43 -19.95 11.85 2.91
CA ILE A 43 -20.71 12.41 4.00
C ILE A 43 -20.37 13.89 3.96
N ASN A 44 -21.35 14.70 3.58
CA ASN A 44 -21.28 16.14 3.74
C ASN A 44 -21.18 16.46 5.25
N THR A 45 -19.96 16.64 5.75
CA THR A 45 -19.68 16.77 7.19
C THR A 45 -19.52 18.22 7.62
N ALA A 46 -20.58 19.01 7.49
CA ALA A 46 -20.60 20.37 8.04
C ALA A 46 -20.50 20.43 9.59
N ASN A 47 -20.47 19.30 10.32
CA ASN A 47 -20.38 19.24 11.78
C ASN A 47 -19.61 18.00 12.27
N LEU A 48 -18.26 18.04 12.21
CA LEU A 48 -17.36 16.90 12.45
C LEU A 48 -17.17 16.49 13.93
N LYS A 49 -17.57 17.28 14.93
CA LYS A 49 -17.36 16.91 16.35
C LYS A 49 -18.23 15.75 16.86
N LYS A 50 -19.03 15.10 16.00
CA LYS A 50 -20.00 14.04 16.38
C LYS A 50 -20.09 12.89 15.36
N VAL A 51 -18.99 12.47 14.73
CA VAL A 51 -19.01 11.20 13.99
C VAL A 51 -19.08 10.05 14.99
N ASN A 52 -20.13 9.23 14.89
CA ASN A 52 -20.32 8.09 15.78
C ASN A 52 -19.12 7.12 15.66
N PRO A 53 -18.44 6.75 16.76
CA PRO A 53 -17.33 5.78 16.74
C PRO A 53 -17.68 4.46 16.05
N LYS A 54 -18.93 3.99 16.11
CA LYS A 54 -19.39 2.80 15.37
C LYS A 54 -19.31 2.96 13.85
N ILE A 55 -19.45 4.17 13.31
CA ILE A 55 -19.29 4.43 11.87
C ILE A 55 -17.81 4.32 11.49
N ILE A 56 -16.90 4.74 12.36
CA ILE A 56 -15.44 4.64 12.15
C ILE A 56 -15.01 3.17 12.19
N GLU A 57 -15.57 2.40 13.11
CA GLU A 57 -15.38 0.95 13.20
C GLU A 57 -15.90 0.23 11.94
N LEU A 58 -17.08 0.61 11.46
CA LEU A 58 -17.77 0.02 10.29
C LEU A 58 -17.37 0.63 8.93
N LYS A 59 -16.52 1.65 8.88
CA LYS A 59 -15.99 2.27 7.65
C LYS A 59 -14.46 2.28 7.69
N GLY A 60 -13.87 1.10 7.74
CA GLY A 60 -12.43 0.93 7.57
C GLY A 60 -12.02 0.81 6.10
N ALA A 61 -10.75 1.13 5.80
CA ALA A 61 -10.14 0.87 4.51
C ALA A 61 -10.02 -0.64 4.21
N TYR A 62 -10.18 -1.48 5.24
CA TYR A 62 -10.08 -2.94 5.15
C TYR A 62 -11.39 -3.68 4.79
N LEU A 63 -12.54 -3.00 4.72
CA LEU A 63 -13.81 -3.66 4.38
C LEU A 63 -13.74 -4.27 2.97
N ASN A 64 -14.12 -5.55 2.86
CA ASN A 64 -14.15 -6.35 1.63
C ASN A 64 -12.81 -6.88 1.10
N ILE A 65 -11.71 -6.82 1.88
CA ILE A 65 -10.45 -7.45 1.48
C ILE A 65 -10.51 -8.99 1.63
N GLY A 66 -11.46 -9.52 2.40
CA GLY A 66 -11.58 -10.97 2.63
C GLY A 66 -10.49 -11.54 3.55
N PHE A 67 -9.78 -10.67 4.29
CA PHE A 67 -8.74 -11.06 5.24
C PHE A 67 -9.11 -10.61 6.67
N PRO A 68 -9.10 -11.51 7.68
CA PRO A 68 -9.51 -11.19 9.04
C PRO A 68 -8.36 -10.57 9.85
N PHE A 69 -8.16 -9.26 9.72
CA PHE A 69 -7.17 -8.53 10.51
C PHE A 69 -7.53 -8.56 12.01
N LYS A 70 -6.57 -8.93 12.87
CA LYS A 70 -6.77 -9.07 14.32
C LYS A 70 -6.70 -7.73 15.08
N SER A 71 -5.74 -6.89 14.72
CA SER A 71 -5.47 -5.61 15.40
C SER A 71 -5.30 -4.50 14.37
N ILE A 72 -6.23 -3.56 14.35
CA ILE A 72 -6.21 -2.42 13.44
C ILE A 72 -6.14 -1.14 14.27
N ASN A 73 -5.09 -0.35 14.06
CA ASN A 73 -5.03 1.03 14.52
C ASN A 73 -5.78 1.91 13.51
N LYS A 74 -6.87 2.52 13.95
CA LYS A 74 -7.75 3.34 13.12
C LYS A 74 -7.51 4.82 13.40
N GLU A 75 -7.19 5.57 12.38
CA GLU A 75 -6.99 7.01 12.44
C GLU A 75 -7.93 7.71 11.45
N ILE A 76 -8.34 8.94 11.78
CA ILE A 76 -9.05 9.82 10.85
C ILE A 76 -8.17 11.02 10.56
N LEU A 77 -7.88 11.22 9.29
CA LEU A 77 -7.25 12.42 8.78
C LEU A 77 -8.36 13.36 8.29
N TYR A 78 -8.21 14.64 8.55
CA TYR A 78 -9.17 15.66 8.16
C TYR A 78 -8.59 16.51 7.04
N VAL A 79 -9.29 16.56 5.92
CA VAL A 79 -8.91 17.33 4.73
C VAL A 79 -10.08 18.23 4.36
N GLU A 80 -9.96 19.52 4.63
CA GLU A 80 -11.04 20.51 4.45
C GLU A 80 -12.37 20.03 5.07
N ASN A 81 -13.37 19.73 4.23
CA ASN A 81 -14.69 19.25 4.63
C ASN A 81 -14.84 17.73 4.51
N GLU A 82 -13.76 17.00 4.20
CA GLU A 82 -13.73 15.55 4.02
C GLU A 82 -13.00 14.86 5.18
N SER A 83 -13.47 13.64 5.50
CA SER A 83 -12.82 12.75 6.46
C SER A 83 -12.25 11.54 5.75
N ILE A 84 -11.02 11.23 6.11
CA ILE A 84 -10.20 10.19 5.53
C ILE A 84 -9.94 9.14 6.59
N TYR A 85 -10.39 7.91 6.36
CA TYR A 85 -10.08 6.76 7.20
C TYR A 85 -8.70 6.18 6.85
N PHE A 86 -7.76 6.30 7.78
CA PHE A 86 -6.41 5.78 7.68
C PHE A 86 -6.25 4.62 8.65
N ASP A 87 -6.32 3.39 8.12
CA ASP A 87 -6.21 2.20 8.94
C ASP A 87 -4.81 1.56 8.79
N LEU A 88 -4.18 1.26 9.92
CA LEU A 88 -2.86 0.64 10.02
C LEU A 88 -2.96 -0.69 10.75
N THR A 89 -2.25 -1.70 10.27
CA THR A 89 -2.17 -2.98 10.96
C THR A 89 -0.79 -3.58 10.79
N THR A 90 -0.33 -4.24 11.84
CA THR A 90 0.94 -4.96 11.83
C THR A 90 0.61 -6.44 11.77
N LEU A 91 1.19 -7.12 10.78
CA LEU A 91 1.02 -8.55 10.58
C LEU A 91 2.35 -9.28 10.77
N PRO A 92 2.32 -10.47 11.38
CA PRO A 92 3.44 -11.39 11.24
C PRO A 92 3.59 -11.78 9.76
N ILE A 93 4.80 -12.16 9.35
CA ILE A 93 5.13 -12.37 7.95
C ILE A 93 4.27 -13.47 7.32
N GLU A 94 3.94 -14.51 8.07
CA GLU A 94 3.10 -15.61 7.61
C GLU A 94 1.65 -15.16 7.34
N GLU A 95 1.17 -14.14 8.04
CA GLU A 95 -0.15 -13.54 7.77
C GLU A 95 -0.10 -12.59 6.57
N LEU A 96 1.01 -11.87 6.40
CA LEU A 96 1.24 -11.04 5.22
C LEU A 96 1.31 -11.89 3.93
N GLU A 97 2.04 -13.02 3.95
CA GLU A 97 2.09 -13.99 2.84
C GLU A 97 0.69 -14.43 2.41
N LYS A 98 -0.14 -14.80 3.39
CA LYS A 98 -1.54 -15.21 3.14
C LYS A 98 -2.33 -14.07 2.52
N LEU A 99 -2.20 -12.86 3.06
CA LEU A 99 -2.88 -11.68 2.55
C LEU A 99 -2.49 -11.37 1.09
N MET A 100 -1.20 -11.49 0.75
CA MET A 100 -0.71 -11.22 -0.61
C MET A 100 -1.18 -12.25 -1.64
N LYS A 101 -1.56 -13.46 -1.20
CA LYS A 101 -2.21 -14.49 -2.02
C LYS A 101 -3.71 -14.23 -2.23
N VAL A 102 -4.34 -13.41 -1.38
CA VAL A 102 -5.75 -13.05 -1.56
C VAL A 102 -5.90 -12.15 -2.79
N ARG A 103 -7.01 -12.32 -3.52
CA ARG A 103 -7.37 -11.43 -4.63
C ARG A 103 -7.80 -10.06 -4.09
N ILE A 104 -6.81 -9.22 -3.79
CA ILE A 104 -7.03 -7.85 -3.34
C ILE A 104 -7.37 -6.98 -4.55
N PHE A 105 -8.59 -6.44 -4.61
CA PHE A 105 -9.00 -5.54 -5.70
C PHE A 105 -8.63 -4.07 -5.46
N ASN A 106 -8.09 -3.74 -4.28
CA ASN A 106 -7.81 -2.37 -3.92
C ASN A 106 -6.39 -1.95 -4.34
N GLN A 107 -6.33 -1.06 -5.33
CA GLN A 107 -5.09 -0.56 -5.93
C GLN A 107 -4.33 0.44 -5.05
N ASN A 108 -4.85 0.79 -3.86
CA ASN A 108 -4.23 1.74 -2.94
C ASN A 108 -3.88 1.15 -1.57
N ILE A 109 -3.77 -0.18 -1.47
CA ILE A 109 -3.15 -0.84 -0.32
C ILE A 109 -1.65 -0.87 -0.55
N GLY A 110 -0.89 -0.43 0.45
CA GLY A 110 0.56 -0.55 0.44
C GLY A 110 1.02 -1.41 1.60
N PHE A 111 2.10 -2.13 1.32
CA PHE A 111 2.73 -3.04 2.25
C PHE A 111 4.14 -2.52 2.51
N ILE A 112 4.57 -2.57 3.76
CA ILE A 112 5.95 -2.28 4.16
C ILE A 112 6.48 -3.45 4.96
N LEU A 113 7.70 -3.86 4.62
CA LEU A 113 8.52 -4.68 5.51
C LEU A 113 9.55 -3.78 6.16
N THR A 114 9.66 -3.85 7.49
CA THR A 114 10.63 -3.06 8.27
C THR A 114 11.26 -3.93 9.34
N GLU A 115 12.46 -3.64 9.81
CA GLU A 115 13.03 -4.38 10.95
C GLU A 115 12.18 -4.26 12.22
N SER A 116 12.16 -5.31 13.04
CA SER A 116 11.35 -5.37 14.27
C SER A 116 11.65 -4.29 15.31
N LYS A 117 12.84 -3.70 15.26
CA LYS A 117 13.29 -2.63 16.18
C LYS A 117 13.15 -1.23 15.59
N TYR A 118 12.63 -1.10 14.38
CA TYR A 118 12.53 0.18 13.69
C TYR A 118 11.42 1.04 14.30
N ASP A 119 11.73 2.31 14.61
CA ASP A 119 10.72 3.28 15.03
C ASP A 119 9.84 3.69 13.84
N PHE A 120 8.64 3.10 13.78
CA PHE A 120 7.72 3.32 12.68
C PHE A 120 7.00 4.69 12.73
N SER A 121 7.17 5.47 13.80
CA SER A 121 6.49 6.77 13.94
C SER A 121 6.82 7.73 12.79
N ALA A 122 8.09 7.80 12.38
CA ALA A 122 8.54 8.64 11.27
C ALA A 122 7.94 8.19 9.92
N LYS A 123 7.83 6.88 9.69
CA LYS A 123 7.24 6.33 8.46
C LYS A 123 5.73 6.52 8.44
N THR A 124 5.09 6.43 9.59
CA THR A 124 3.68 6.80 9.74
C THR A 124 3.44 8.26 9.36
N GLU A 125 4.37 9.15 9.66
CA GLU A 125 4.23 10.57 9.29
C GLU A 125 4.39 10.81 7.79
N VAL A 126 5.37 10.20 7.14
CA VAL A 126 5.53 10.27 5.68
C VAL A 126 4.30 9.69 4.97
N LEU A 127 3.74 8.61 5.50
CA LEU A 127 2.48 8.03 5.05
C LEU A 127 1.33 9.04 5.09
N ARG A 128 1.11 9.66 6.26
CA ARG A 128 0.07 10.67 6.45
C ARG A 128 0.24 11.81 5.45
N LYS A 129 1.46 12.33 5.29
CA LYS A 129 1.76 13.41 4.33
C LYS A 129 1.46 13.00 2.89
N SER A 130 1.84 11.79 2.49
CA SER A 130 1.59 11.27 1.14
C SER A 130 0.09 11.13 0.87
N ILE A 131 -0.65 10.62 1.86
CA ILE A 131 -2.10 10.54 1.85
C ILE A 131 -2.76 11.93 1.74
N LEU A 132 -2.32 12.90 2.53
CA LEU A 132 -2.88 14.25 2.48
C LEU A 132 -2.59 14.89 1.12
N GLY A 133 -1.35 14.75 0.62
CA GLY A 133 -0.97 15.18 -0.71
C GLY A 133 -1.86 14.58 -1.80
N TYR A 134 -2.13 13.28 -1.70
CA TYR A 134 -3.03 12.56 -2.60
C TYR A 134 -4.46 13.13 -2.66
N CYS A 135 -4.94 13.75 -1.58
CA CYS A 135 -6.26 14.38 -1.55
C CYS A 135 -6.28 15.78 -2.18
N PHE A 136 -5.14 16.48 -2.24
CA PHE A 136 -5.06 17.84 -2.75
C PHE A 136 -4.47 17.95 -4.17
N ASP A 137 -3.59 17.03 -4.57
CA ASP A 137 -2.77 17.19 -5.77
C ASP A 137 -3.34 16.42 -6.97
N LYS A 138 -3.16 16.98 -8.17
CA LYS A 138 -3.43 16.33 -9.44
C LYS A 138 -2.24 15.52 -9.96
N ASN A 139 -1.05 15.69 -9.39
CA ASN A 139 0.18 15.03 -9.81
C ASN A 139 0.51 13.78 -8.97
N LEU A 140 -0.21 12.70 -9.28
CA LEU A 140 -0.03 11.40 -8.62
C LEU A 140 1.38 10.85 -8.77
N ASP A 141 2.02 11.03 -9.93
CA ASP A 141 3.35 10.50 -10.18
C ASP A 141 4.39 11.14 -9.26
N ALA A 142 4.27 12.44 -8.97
CA ALA A 142 5.15 13.14 -8.03
C ALA A 142 4.94 12.65 -6.59
N ILE A 143 3.68 12.53 -6.14
CA ILE A 143 3.37 11.99 -4.81
C ILE A 143 3.93 10.58 -4.67
N ARG A 144 3.66 9.72 -5.65
CA ARG A 144 4.14 8.34 -5.67
C ARG A 144 5.66 8.28 -5.64
N ALA A 145 6.34 9.09 -6.44
CA ALA A 145 7.80 9.13 -6.45
C ALA A 145 8.38 9.56 -5.11
N ASN A 146 7.84 10.61 -4.49
CA ASN A 146 8.29 11.10 -3.19
C ASN A 146 8.03 10.07 -2.09
N PHE A 147 6.83 9.49 -2.09
CA PHE A 147 6.46 8.43 -1.15
C PHE A 147 7.43 7.24 -1.21
N PHE A 148 7.73 6.73 -2.41
CA PHE A 148 8.69 5.63 -2.59
C PHE A 148 10.08 6.00 -2.09
N LYS A 149 10.58 7.20 -2.46
CA LYS A 149 11.90 7.70 -2.03
C LYS A 149 12.02 7.87 -0.52
N GLU A 150 11.01 8.42 0.13
CA GLU A 150 11.04 8.66 1.58
C GLU A 150 10.77 7.39 2.39
N MET A 151 10.00 6.43 1.86
CA MET A 151 9.79 5.14 2.51
C MET A 151 11.01 4.23 2.46
N LEU A 152 11.68 4.16 1.33
CA LEU A 152 12.74 3.19 1.10
C LEU A 152 14.08 3.70 1.65
N SER A 153 14.32 3.43 2.93
CA SER A 153 15.62 3.48 3.59
C SER A 153 16.26 2.08 3.65
N GLU A 154 17.53 1.98 4.08
CA GLU A 154 18.33 0.72 4.15
C GLU A 154 17.66 -0.45 4.90
N GLN A 155 16.57 -0.22 5.61
CA GLN A 155 15.87 -1.21 6.44
C GLN A 155 14.39 -1.41 6.03
N CYS A 156 13.95 -0.81 4.93
CA CYS A 156 12.56 -0.86 4.48
C CYS A 156 12.44 -1.42 3.06
N PHE A 157 11.47 -2.31 2.87
CA PHE A 157 11.10 -2.83 1.55
C PHE A 157 9.63 -2.53 1.26
N LEU A 158 9.34 -2.21 0.01
CA LEU A 158 7.98 -2.07 -0.50
C LEU A 158 7.65 -3.29 -1.38
N PRO A 159 7.00 -4.33 -0.81
CA PRO A 159 6.47 -5.41 -1.61
C PRO A 159 5.27 -4.94 -2.44
N ILE A 160 5.35 -5.19 -3.74
CA ILE A 160 4.35 -4.89 -4.76
C ILE A 160 3.92 -6.19 -5.41
N ILE A 161 2.61 -6.35 -5.62
CA ILE A 161 2.06 -7.55 -6.27
C ILE A 161 1.74 -7.20 -7.72
N ALA A 162 2.29 -7.99 -8.64
CA ALA A 162 1.82 -8.05 -10.02
C ALA A 162 1.05 -9.36 -10.22
N THR A 163 -0.07 -9.32 -10.92
CA THR A 163 -0.84 -10.52 -11.26
C THR A 163 -0.79 -10.71 -12.77
N ASN A 164 -0.31 -11.87 -13.21
CA ASN A 164 -0.18 -12.18 -14.64
C ASN A 164 -1.53 -12.57 -15.27
N LEU A 165 -1.52 -12.82 -16.59
CA LEU A 165 -2.71 -13.24 -17.34
C LEU A 165 -3.31 -14.59 -16.89
N TYR A 166 -2.51 -15.46 -16.27
CA TYR A 166 -2.94 -16.74 -15.69
C TYR A 166 -3.45 -16.60 -14.25
N GLU A 167 -3.56 -15.36 -13.75
CA GLU A 167 -3.90 -15.02 -12.36
C GLU A 167 -2.85 -15.49 -11.34
N ASP A 168 -1.63 -15.81 -11.76
CA ASP A 168 -0.52 -16.03 -10.84
C ASP A 168 0.00 -14.69 -10.30
N ASN A 169 0.33 -14.66 -9.02
CA ASN A 169 0.90 -13.49 -8.39
C ASN A 169 2.43 -13.55 -8.39
N ILE A 170 3.02 -12.44 -8.80
CA ILE A 170 4.46 -12.17 -8.82
C ILE A 170 4.74 -11.13 -7.75
N LEU A 171 5.72 -11.39 -6.90
CA LEU A 171 6.21 -10.43 -5.93
C LEU A 171 7.31 -9.58 -6.55
N ILE A 172 7.13 -8.27 -6.52
CA ILE A 172 8.15 -7.29 -6.87
C ILE A 172 8.58 -6.60 -5.57
N LEU A 173 9.84 -6.75 -5.18
CA LEU A 173 10.40 -6.01 -4.04
C LEU A 173 11.10 -4.76 -4.55
N VAL A 174 10.64 -3.60 -4.09
CA VAL A 174 11.30 -2.31 -4.35
C VAL A 174 12.13 -1.91 -3.14
N SER A 175 13.35 -1.47 -3.39
CA SER A 175 14.37 -1.13 -2.38
C SER A 175 15.29 -0.01 -2.86
N ASN A 176 16.07 0.55 -1.94
CA ASN A 176 17.14 1.50 -2.25
C ASN A 176 18.38 0.81 -2.86
N GLU A 177 18.57 -0.48 -2.62
CA GLU A 177 19.69 -1.27 -3.12
C GLU A 177 19.25 -2.51 -3.91
N LYS A 178 20.15 -3.09 -4.71
CA LYS A 178 19.87 -4.33 -5.45
C LYS A 178 19.84 -5.52 -4.51
N LEU A 179 18.73 -6.24 -4.50
CA LEU A 179 18.59 -7.48 -3.75
C LEU A 179 19.22 -8.66 -4.50
N ARG A 180 19.84 -9.57 -3.74
CA ARG A 180 20.32 -10.86 -4.25
C ARG A 180 19.13 -11.80 -4.48
N ASP A 181 19.37 -12.89 -5.22
CA ASP A 181 18.41 -13.98 -5.40
C ASP A 181 17.11 -13.63 -6.14
N SER A 182 17.13 -12.54 -6.93
CA SER A 182 16.03 -12.22 -7.84
C SER A 182 15.81 -13.37 -8.83
N ILE A 183 14.56 -13.73 -9.06
CA ILE A 183 14.17 -14.63 -10.14
C ILE A 183 14.08 -13.88 -11.46
N ASP A 184 14.41 -14.57 -12.55
CA ASP A 184 14.24 -14.03 -13.89
C ASP A 184 12.77 -14.13 -14.30
N ILE A 185 12.13 -12.98 -14.48
CA ILE A 185 10.79 -12.87 -15.05
C ILE A 185 10.87 -11.93 -16.25
N ILE A 186 10.29 -12.35 -17.36
CA ILE A 186 10.07 -11.49 -18.52
C ILE A 186 8.76 -10.73 -18.25
N PRO A 187 8.80 -9.41 -17.99
CA PRO A 187 7.60 -8.67 -17.60
C PRO A 187 6.65 -8.56 -18.79
N ASP A 188 5.35 -8.83 -18.59
CA ASP A 188 4.34 -8.59 -19.63
C ASP A 188 3.73 -7.18 -19.47
N SER A 189 3.34 -6.60 -20.61
CA SER A 189 2.52 -5.41 -20.68
C SER A 189 1.13 -5.59 -20.06
N TYR A 190 0.55 -6.79 -20.11
CA TYR A 190 -0.81 -7.05 -19.61
C TYR A 190 -0.88 -7.35 -18.11
N ASP A 191 0.27 -7.57 -17.46
CA ASP A 191 0.33 -7.83 -16.03
C ASP A 191 -0.20 -6.64 -15.22
N ARG A 192 -1.16 -6.93 -14.34
CA ARG A 192 -1.80 -5.93 -13.48
C ARG A 192 -0.96 -5.72 -12.25
N ILE A 193 -0.44 -4.51 -12.06
CA ILE A 193 0.38 -4.16 -10.90
C ILE A 193 -0.45 -3.37 -9.90
N LYS A 194 -0.35 -3.74 -8.63
CA LYS A 194 -1.01 -3.03 -7.54
C LYS A 194 0.01 -2.12 -6.86
N VAL A 195 -0.02 -0.84 -7.21
CA VAL A 195 0.94 0.15 -6.72
C VAL A 195 0.22 1.20 -5.88
N PRO A 196 0.73 1.57 -4.69
CA PRO A 196 0.20 2.69 -3.93
C PRO A 196 0.08 3.97 -4.77
N PHE A 197 -1.02 4.69 -4.62
CA PHE A 197 -1.28 5.97 -5.28
C PHE A 197 -1.34 5.88 -6.82
N SER A 198 -1.87 4.77 -7.34
CA SER A 198 -2.12 4.55 -8.78
C SER A 198 -3.46 5.14 -9.25
N LEU A 199 -4.49 5.01 -8.41
CA LEU A 199 -5.79 5.70 -8.40
C LEU A 199 -5.75 7.23 -8.36
N LYS A 200 -6.75 8.01 -8.79
CA LYS A 200 -7.21 9.17 -7.97
C LYS A 200 -8.33 8.73 -7.03
N MET A 201 -8.49 9.40 -5.89
CA MET A 201 -9.58 9.11 -4.94
C MET A 201 -10.96 9.32 -5.57
N SER A 202 -11.10 10.33 -6.43
CA SER A 202 -12.31 10.54 -7.24
C SER A 202 -12.65 9.30 -8.05
N ASP A 203 -11.66 8.68 -8.68
CA ASP A 203 -11.84 7.58 -9.62
C ASP A 203 -12.31 6.32 -8.89
N LEU A 204 -11.76 6.04 -7.71
CA LEU A 204 -12.22 4.94 -6.83
C LEU A 204 -13.70 5.07 -6.46
N SER A 205 -14.20 6.30 -6.33
CA SER A 205 -15.60 6.57 -6.01
C SER A 205 -16.54 6.21 -7.17
N TYR A 206 -16.03 6.21 -8.41
CA TYR A 206 -16.75 5.80 -9.62
C TYR A 206 -16.67 4.29 -9.89
N PHE A 207 -15.64 3.60 -9.42
CA PHE A 207 -15.50 2.14 -9.61
C PHE A 207 -16.46 1.30 -8.74
N TYR A 208 -17.25 1.91 -7.86
CA TYR A 208 -18.32 1.24 -7.13
C TYR A 208 -19.65 1.34 -7.89
N LYS A 209 -19.75 0.62 -9.01
CA LYS A 209 -21.04 0.38 -9.68
C LYS A 209 -21.52 -1.03 -9.29
N TRP A 210 -22.49 -1.06 -8.37
CA TRP A 210 -23.33 -2.17 -7.89
C TRP A 210 -22.88 -3.60 -8.20
#